data_AF-A0A1R4IQ09-F1
#
_entry.id   AF-A0A1R4IQ09-F1
#
_cell.length_a   1.000
_cell.length_b   1.000
_cell.length_c   1.000
_cell.angle_alpha   90.00
_cell.angle_beta   90.00
_cell.angle_gamma   90.00
#
_symmetry.space_group_name_H-M   'P 1'
#
loop_
_entity.id
_entity.type
_entity.pdbx_description
1 polymer ?
#
loop_
_entity_poly.entity_id
_entity_poly.type
_entity_poly.pdbx_seq_one_letter_code
_entity_poly.pdbx_strand_id
1 'polypeptide(L)'
;MTGTSTTQSGVHDIARSLLESGGRQIQTAPSPSSDGSPWTARAPVLTRRPERAREHLPRHYARCVLTPIHRALGLPAGEVDFELVQQAVAHRVAETNDLDWKAGWWPTQKPDWRDEVAKDLAAMANSGGGWLVVGIKEEPPRAEAVEVTPVEWSEDRQRRVRSVAYSHCGPPLTGLEFHPVPVPESDGYVVLIRVPDSPDAPHLSRKGDDAYRAPVRNGADTEKLDPRALEMAFKRRFQSSSDRAKQLTDLYEDATLLLDTKLGATLVAVADPAEPRQGAAVDRRWATMVLENPDFSGLFQRRLLNERVPAWAWAGAKVRRGPRRWVASREARPQGYAKTLHDNGAVQVAYQIGTWDFDPDLVVESQLDRNVCRGRDVEEAVGDFVASLRTASGELQMTGVYHVRIGMEWMDPMMSESLKILDEDRVTGAPLPPGGGPSTPPAATIRRFSPVVVELDALSEIEGLVDQTSSMALDLVAHGGIENLRRLESPDPFGRPKYQSAQRS
;
A
#
# COMPACT_ATOMS: atom_id res chain seq x y z
N MET A 1 -48.94 61.01 3.54
CA MET A 1 -48.26 60.14 4.51
C MET A 1 -47.70 58.95 3.74
N THR A 2 -46.37 58.91 3.62
CA THR A 2 -45.50 57.76 3.32
C THR A 2 -45.99 56.64 2.37
N GLY A 3 -45.42 56.63 1.16
CA GLY A 3 -44.69 55.46 0.65
C GLY A 3 -45.36 54.55 -0.39
N THR A 4 -45.23 54.91 -1.66
CA THR A 4 -45.50 54.12 -2.87
C THR A 4 -44.43 53.04 -3.15
N SER A 5 -44.84 51.84 -3.59
CA SER A 5 -44.37 51.23 -4.86
C SER A 5 -45.13 49.93 -5.20
N THR A 6 -45.39 49.78 -6.50
CA THR A 6 -46.12 48.71 -7.19
C THR A 6 -45.24 48.24 -8.33
N THR A 7 -45.03 46.92 -8.52
CA THR A 7 -44.68 46.26 -9.81
C THR A 7 -44.59 44.72 -9.61
N GLN A 8 -45.41 43.93 -10.32
CA GLN A 8 -45.15 43.18 -11.58
C GLN A 8 -44.20 41.98 -11.42
N SER A 9 -44.67 40.72 -11.54
CA SER A 9 -44.93 39.95 -12.78
C SER A 9 -43.68 39.55 -13.57
N GLY A 10 -43.53 38.25 -13.84
CA GLY A 10 -42.74 37.75 -14.97
C GLY A 10 -41.45 37.04 -14.56
N VAL A 11 -41.53 35.73 -14.34
CA VAL A 11 -40.39 34.82 -14.45
C VAL A 11 -40.25 34.51 -15.94
N HIS A 12 -39.45 35.33 -16.63
CA HIS A 12 -38.95 35.10 -17.98
C HIS A 12 -37.52 35.63 -18.07
N ASP A 13 -36.66 34.84 -18.71
CA ASP A 13 -35.44 35.24 -19.41
C ASP A 13 -34.19 35.65 -18.61
N ILE A 14 -33.41 34.64 -18.17
CA ILE A 14 -31.95 34.62 -18.46
C ILE A 14 -31.55 33.18 -18.83
N ALA A 15 -32.10 32.71 -19.95
CA ALA A 15 -31.63 31.53 -20.68
C ALA A 15 -31.38 31.96 -22.14
N ARG A 16 -30.44 32.90 -22.34
CA ARG A 16 -29.97 33.28 -23.69
C ARG A 16 -28.62 33.99 -23.63
N SER A 17 -27.55 33.22 -23.49
CA SER A 17 -26.20 33.61 -23.97
C SER A 17 -25.25 32.45 -23.68
N LEU A 18 -25.13 31.51 -24.64
CA LEU A 18 -23.92 30.72 -24.98
C LEU A 18 -24.31 29.59 -25.96
N LEU A 19 -24.98 29.97 -27.05
CA LEU A 19 -25.10 29.16 -28.26
C LEU A 19 -24.83 30.07 -29.46
N GLU A 20 -23.57 30.42 -29.65
CA GLU A 20 -23.03 30.74 -30.97
C GLU A 20 -21.64 30.10 -31.12
N SER A 21 -21.59 29.09 -31.99
CA SER A 21 -20.49 28.67 -32.88
C SER A 21 -20.14 27.18 -32.79
N GLY A 22 -20.30 26.50 -33.93
CA GLY A 22 -19.69 25.19 -34.21
C GLY A 22 -20.67 24.03 -34.31
N GLY A 23 -21.33 23.90 -35.47
CA GLY A 23 -22.39 22.92 -35.71
C GLY A 23 -21.96 21.47 -35.90
N ARG A 24 -22.95 20.58 -35.88
CA ARG A 24 -22.97 19.31 -36.64
C ARG A 24 -24.42 18.86 -36.85
N GLN A 25 -24.72 18.51 -38.10
CA GLN A 25 -26.04 18.09 -38.59
C GLN A 25 -26.58 16.89 -37.80
N ILE A 26 -27.81 17.01 -37.32
CA ILE A 26 -28.65 15.88 -36.92
C ILE A 26 -29.37 15.41 -38.18
N GLN A 27 -29.00 14.25 -38.72
CA GLN A 27 -29.83 13.56 -39.70
C GLN A 27 -30.99 12.89 -38.96
N THR A 28 -32.20 13.28 -39.32
CA THR A 28 -33.47 12.67 -38.91
C THR A 28 -33.59 11.26 -39.48
N ALA A 29 -33.90 10.27 -38.64
CA ALA A 29 -34.25 8.92 -39.07
C ALA A 29 -35.65 8.90 -39.74
N PRO A 30 -35.88 8.10 -40.81
CA PRO A 30 -37.21 7.93 -41.38
C PRO A 30 -38.06 6.94 -40.56
N SER A 31 -39.37 7.19 -40.51
CA SER A 31 -40.40 6.30 -39.93
C SER A 31 -40.58 5.01 -40.75
N PRO A 32 -41.09 3.91 -40.16
CA PRO A 32 -40.93 2.57 -40.70
C PRO A 32 -41.97 2.24 -41.79
N SER A 33 -41.52 1.60 -42.87
CA SER A 33 -42.39 0.83 -43.77
C SER A 33 -42.58 -0.58 -43.22
N SER A 34 -43.84 -1.00 -43.18
CA SER A 34 -44.29 -2.35 -42.88
C SER A 34 -43.78 -3.36 -43.91
N ASP A 35 -42.99 -4.35 -43.49
CA ASP A 35 -43.05 -5.73 -43.98
C ASP A 35 -42.21 -6.66 -43.09
N GLY A 36 -42.77 -7.84 -42.79
CA GLY A 36 -42.38 -8.68 -41.68
C GLY A 36 -41.25 -9.68 -41.94
N SER A 37 -40.36 -9.85 -40.95
CA SER A 37 -39.69 -11.13 -40.62
C SER A 37 -38.93 -11.03 -39.28
N PRO A 38 -38.70 -12.15 -38.56
CA PRO A 38 -38.41 -12.14 -37.12
C PRO A 38 -36.93 -11.85 -36.79
N TRP A 39 -36.77 -11.25 -35.62
CA TRP A 39 -35.59 -10.57 -35.09
C TRP A 39 -34.38 -11.48 -34.81
N THR A 40 -33.24 -11.15 -35.41
CA THR A 40 -31.91 -11.39 -34.83
C THR A 40 -31.33 -10.04 -34.39
N ALA A 41 -31.66 -9.60 -33.16
CA ALA A 41 -31.05 -8.39 -32.59
C ALA A 41 -29.68 -8.74 -31.98
N ARG A 42 -28.61 -8.61 -32.78
CA ARG A 42 -27.25 -8.45 -32.24
C ARG A 42 -27.16 -7.07 -31.59
N ALA A 43 -26.89 -7.01 -30.30
CA ALA A 43 -26.52 -5.77 -29.63
C ALA A 43 -25.22 -5.22 -30.23
N PRO A 44 -25.09 -3.90 -30.45
CA PRO A 44 -23.86 -3.31 -30.96
C PRO A 44 -22.77 -3.41 -29.90
N VAL A 45 -21.68 -4.12 -30.24
CA VAL A 45 -20.43 -4.13 -29.48
C VAL A 45 -19.88 -2.70 -29.49
N LEU A 46 -19.90 -2.04 -28.32
CA LEU A 46 -19.22 -0.76 -28.11
C LEU A 46 -17.71 -1.00 -28.04
N THR A 47 -17.06 -1.15 -29.19
CA THR A 47 -15.60 -1.04 -29.33
C THR A 47 -15.20 0.44 -29.29
N ARG A 48 -15.21 1.06 -28.11
CA ARG A 48 -14.45 2.30 -27.89
C ARG A 48 -13.10 1.94 -27.23
N ARG A 49 -12.07 1.78 -28.07
CA ARG A 49 -10.69 2.01 -27.66
C ARG A 49 -10.60 3.46 -27.17
N PRO A 50 -10.11 3.75 -25.95
CA PRO A 50 -9.77 5.12 -25.61
C PRO A 50 -8.56 5.53 -26.45
N GLU A 51 -8.77 6.50 -27.33
CA GLU A 51 -7.70 7.16 -28.09
C GLU A 51 -6.75 7.85 -27.12
N ARG A 52 -5.46 7.46 -27.24
CA ARG A 52 -4.25 8.17 -26.83
C ARG A 52 -4.47 9.40 -25.92
N ALA A 53 -4.59 9.16 -24.62
CA ALA A 53 -4.10 10.12 -23.65
C ALA A 53 -2.58 10.20 -23.85
N ARG A 54 -2.12 11.37 -24.30
CA ARG A 54 -0.71 11.70 -24.44
C ARG A 54 0.03 11.30 -23.17
N GLU A 55 1.14 10.58 -23.35
CA GLU A 55 2.11 10.21 -22.33
C GLU A 55 2.45 11.41 -21.43
N HIS A 56 1.76 11.50 -20.30
CA HIS A 56 2.33 11.99 -19.07
C HIS A 56 2.45 10.75 -18.21
N LEU A 57 3.57 10.04 -18.35
CA LEU A 57 4.07 9.21 -17.27
C LEU A 57 4.00 10.07 -16.00
N PRO A 58 3.29 9.65 -14.94
CA PRO A 58 3.36 10.36 -13.68
C PRO A 58 4.84 10.51 -13.35
N ARG A 59 5.27 11.75 -13.12
CA ARG A 59 6.60 12.05 -12.56
C ARG A 59 6.82 11.01 -11.46
N HIS A 60 7.96 10.31 -11.52
CA HIS A 60 8.47 9.38 -10.51
C HIS A 60 7.80 9.67 -9.18
N TYR A 61 7.04 8.73 -8.60
CA TYR A 61 6.32 8.89 -7.32
C TYR A 61 7.18 9.70 -6.35
N ALA A 62 7.03 11.02 -6.37
CA ALA A 62 7.71 11.88 -5.47
C ALA A 62 7.01 11.58 -4.17
N ARG A 63 7.75 11.03 -3.20
CA ARG A 63 7.18 10.58 -1.93
C ARG A 63 6.47 11.78 -1.31
N CYS A 64 5.15 11.82 -1.46
CA CYS A 64 4.30 12.77 -0.78
C CYS A 64 4.18 12.26 0.65
N VAL A 65 4.65 13.03 1.62
CA VAL A 65 4.73 12.61 3.02
C VAL A 65 4.07 13.66 3.88
N LEU A 66 3.25 13.23 4.85
CA LEU A 66 2.69 14.13 5.85
C LEU A 66 3.71 14.38 6.95
N THR A 67 4.41 15.51 6.89
CA THR A 67 5.36 15.91 7.95
C THR A 67 4.67 16.77 9.03
N PRO A 68 5.26 16.90 10.23
CA PRO A 68 4.80 17.84 11.24
C PRO A 68 4.75 19.29 10.76
N ILE A 69 5.63 19.68 9.82
CA ILE A 69 5.61 21.00 9.18
C ILE A 69 4.30 21.22 8.41
N HIS A 70 3.89 20.24 7.59
CA HIS A 70 2.60 20.30 6.90
C HIS A 70 1.44 20.45 7.89
N ARG A 71 1.46 19.66 8.97
CA ARG A 71 0.46 19.71 10.03
C ARG A 71 0.40 21.09 10.70
N ALA A 72 1.55 21.67 11.03
CA ALA A 72 1.66 22.98 11.67
C ALA A 72 1.17 24.12 10.76
N LEU A 73 1.42 24.01 9.46
CA LEU A 73 0.98 24.99 8.45
C LEU A 73 -0.46 24.76 7.95
N GLY A 74 -1.12 23.67 8.38
CA GLY A 74 -2.44 23.30 7.87
C GLY A 74 -2.45 22.87 6.39
N LEU A 75 -1.30 22.45 5.87
CA LEU A 75 -1.14 21.98 4.51
C LEU A 75 -1.50 20.50 4.40
N PRO A 76 -2.07 20.06 3.25
CA PRO A 76 -2.14 18.64 2.95
C PRO A 76 -0.71 18.10 2.80
N ALA A 77 -0.56 16.79 2.95
CA ALA A 77 0.71 16.15 2.69
C ALA A 77 1.16 16.33 1.24
N GLY A 78 2.45 16.59 1.06
CA GLY A 78 3.05 16.86 -0.24
C GLY A 78 4.52 16.47 -0.27
N GLU A 79 5.21 16.91 -1.32
CA GLU A 79 6.66 16.76 -1.43
C GLU A 79 7.37 17.54 -0.33
N VAL A 80 8.48 17.00 0.15
CA VAL A 80 9.38 17.71 1.06
C VAL A 80 10.36 18.51 0.21
N ASP A 81 10.00 19.76 -0.07
CA ASP A 81 10.77 20.68 -0.91
C ASP A 81 11.22 21.95 -0.15
N PHE A 82 11.93 22.83 -0.85
CA PHE A 82 12.42 24.07 -0.24
C PHE A 82 11.30 25.08 0.03
N GLU A 83 10.18 24.99 -0.68
CA GLU A 83 9.03 25.87 -0.44
C GLU A 83 8.42 25.56 0.93
N LEU A 84 8.20 24.29 1.26
CA LEU A 84 7.73 23.84 2.57
C LEU A 84 8.64 24.34 3.70
N VAL A 85 9.96 24.24 3.52
CA VAL A 85 10.95 24.71 4.49
C VAL A 85 10.88 26.24 4.66
N GLN A 86 10.78 26.99 3.56
CA GLN A 86 10.62 28.44 3.63
C GLN A 86 9.33 28.84 4.34
N GLN A 87 8.21 28.17 4.07
CA GLN A 87 6.96 28.44 4.75
C GLN A 87 7.06 28.15 6.26
N ALA A 88 7.80 27.12 6.66
CA ALA A 88 8.04 26.81 8.07
C ALA A 88 8.77 27.95 8.79
N VAL A 89 9.81 28.50 8.17
CA VAL A 89 10.57 29.65 8.69
C VAL A 89 9.72 30.93 8.69
N ALA A 90 9.00 31.20 7.59
CA ALA A 90 8.15 32.39 7.47
C ALA A 90 7.04 32.44 8.52
N HIS A 91 6.47 31.27 8.88
CA HIS A 91 5.42 31.16 9.90
C HIS A 91 5.96 30.85 11.30
N ARG A 92 7.30 30.79 11.47
CA ARG A 92 7.95 30.50 12.76
C ARG A 92 7.40 29.23 13.42
N VAL A 93 7.36 28.14 12.65
CA VAL A 93 6.88 26.86 13.16
C VAL A 93 7.72 26.45 14.37
N ALA A 94 7.05 26.30 15.51
CA ALA A 94 7.66 25.89 16.77
C ALA A 94 7.95 24.38 16.78
N GLU A 95 8.93 23.96 17.57
CA GLU A 95 9.15 22.55 17.85
C GLU A 95 7.95 21.88 18.51
N THR A 96 7.81 20.59 18.25
CA THR A 96 6.81 19.69 18.85
C THR A 96 7.48 18.37 19.22
N ASN A 97 6.76 17.48 19.93
CA ASN A 97 7.33 16.17 20.30
C ASN A 97 7.91 15.41 19.09
N ASP A 98 7.29 15.56 17.91
CA ASP A 98 7.64 14.89 16.66
C ASP A 98 8.42 15.78 15.65
N LEU A 99 8.86 17.00 16.03
CA LEU A 99 9.62 17.92 15.18
C LEU A 99 10.73 18.65 15.97
N ASP A 100 11.98 18.55 15.51
CA ASP A 100 13.16 19.17 16.12
C ASP A 100 14.01 19.89 15.06
N TRP A 101 14.41 21.14 15.35
CA TRP A 101 15.19 21.99 14.47
C TRP A 101 16.67 22.00 14.88
N LYS A 102 17.56 21.68 13.94
CA LYS A 102 19.02 21.75 14.16
C LYS A 102 19.66 22.74 13.19
N ALA A 103 20.37 23.74 13.71
CA ALA A 103 21.08 24.72 12.88
C ALA A 103 22.17 24.09 11.99
N GLY A 104 22.73 22.94 12.40
CA GLY A 104 23.68 22.20 11.59
C GLY A 104 23.93 20.80 12.12
N TRP A 105 24.79 20.06 11.44
CA TRP A 105 25.18 18.71 11.86
C TRP A 105 25.87 18.72 13.23
N TRP A 106 25.67 17.65 14.00
CA TRP A 106 26.41 17.43 15.24
C TRP A 106 27.93 17.54 14.98
N PRO A 107 28.65 18.41 15.71
CA PRO A 107 30.04 18.73 15.41
C PRO A 107 30.95 17.56 15.75
N THR A 108 31.45 16.87 14.73
CA THR A 108 32.25 15.63 14.88
C THR A 108 33.58 15.81 15.61
N GLN A 109 34.01 17.06 15.80
CA GLN A 109 35.20 17.40 16.57
C GLN A 109 34.97 17.27 18.09
N LYS A 110 33.71 17.31 18.55
CA LYS A 110 33.38 17.12 19.97
C LYS A 110 33.36 15.63 20.30
N PRO A 111 33.97 15.18 21.40
CA PRO A 111 34.05 13.74 21.71
C PRO A 111 32.68 13.06 21.92
N ASP A 112 31.68 13.82 22.37
CA ASP A 112 30.32 13.38 22.68
C ASP A 112 29.34 13.51 21.50
N TRP A 113 29.81 13.85 20.29
CA TRP A 113 28.93 14.08 19.13
C TRP A 113 28.02 12.89 18.82
N ARG A 114 28.53 11.66 19.01
CA ARG A 114 27.75 10.42 18.79
C ARG A 114 26.66 10.23 19.83
N ASP A 115 26.94 10.63 21.07
CA ASP A 115 26.00 10.52 22.18
C ASP A 115 24.83 11.49 21.99
N GLU A 116 25.09 12.71 21.51
CA GLU A 116 24.03 13.68 21.19
C GLU A 116 23.18 13.23 19.99
N VAL A 117 23.79 12.71 18.91
CA VAL A 117 23.05 12.10 17.79
C VAL A 117 22.16 10.96 18.29
N ALA A 118 22.73 10.03 19.07
CA ALA A 118 22.00 8.87 19.58
C ALA A 118 20.87 9.28 20.52
N LYS A 119 21.09 10.31 21.34
CA LYS A 119 20.09 10.88 22.25
C LYS A 119 18.91 11.45 21.46
N ASP A 120 19.16 12.29 20.46
CA ASP A 120 18.09 12.93 19.67
C ASP A 120 17.28 11.88 18.90
N LEU A 121 17.95 10.92 18.27
CA LEU A 121 17.30 9.82 17.53
C LEU A 121 16.49 8.90 18.45
N ALA A 122 17.06 8.48 19.58
CA ALA A 122 16.36 7.64 20.54
C ALA A 122 15.17 8.37 21.19
N ALA A 123 15.28 9.68 21.43
CA ALA A 123 14.19 10.48 21.98
C ALA A 123 12.97 10.46 21.05
N MET A 124 13.19 10.67 19.75
CA MET A 124 12.14 10.59 18.73
C MET A 124 11.53 9.19 18.65
N ALA A 125 12.38 8.16 18.51
CA ALA A 125 11.92 6.77 18.41
C ALA A 125 11.10 6.32 19.63
N ASN A 126 11.42 6.81 20.83
CA ASN A 126 10.71 6.49 22.07
C ASN A 126 9.40 7.26 22.26
N SER A 127 9.11 8.23 21.39
CA SER A 127 8.00 9.18 21.54
C SER A 127 6.99 9.14 20.39
N GLY A 128 6.95 8.04 19.64
CA GLY A 128 6.05 7.88 18.49
C GLY A 128 6.70 8.21 17.13
N GLY A 129 8.03 8.30 17.08
CA GLY A 129 8.77 8.75 15.90
C GLY A 129 8.75 10.27 15.75
N GLY A 130 9.27 10.76 14.62
CA GLY A 130 9.33 12.19 14.35
C GLY A 130 10.30 12.59 13.24
N TRP A 131 10.59 13.88 13.19
CA TRP A 131 11.42 14.50 12.16
C TRP A 131 12.47 15.40 12.80
N LEU A 132 13.73 15.15 12.48
CA LEU A 132 14.83 16.08 12.76
C LEU A 132 15.10 16.87 11.48
N VAL A 133 15.14 18.20 11.54
CA VAL A 133 15.41 19.04 10.38
C VAL A 133 16.71 19.79 10.57
N VAL A 134 17.74 19.37 9.82
CA VAL A 134 19.10 19.91 9.89
C VAL A 134 19.29 21.00 8.86
N GLY A 135 19.87 22.13 9.28
CA GLY A 135 20.07 23.32 8.48
C GLY A 135 19.02 24.41 8.70
N ILE A 136 18.34 24.39 9.85
CA ILE A 136 17.41 25.44 10.27
C ILE A 136 17.79 25.89 11.67
N LYS A 137 18.07 27.17 11.82
CA LYS A 137 18.31 27.78 13.12
C LYS A 137 16.98 28.06 13.82
N GLU A 138 16.95 27.74 15.10
CA GLU A 138 15.82 27.98 15.99
C GLU A 138 16.08 29.17 16.93
N GLU A 139 15.00 29.76 17.45
CA GLU A 139 15.06 30.80 18.47
C GLU A 139 14.23 30.43 19.73
N PRO A 140 14.79 30.59 20.94
CA PRO A 140 14.04 30.45 22.20
C PRO A 140 12.90 31.48 22.31
N PRO A 141 11.86 31.25 23.15
CA PRO A 141 11.73 30.16 24.12
C PRO A 141 11.02 28.91 23.59
N ARG A 142 10.44 28.96 22.39
CA ARG A 142 9.65 27.87 21.80
C ARG A 142 10.40 27.07 20.72
N ALA A 143 11.69 27.37 20.52
CA ALA A 143 12.49 26.78 19.45
C ALA A 143 11.79 26.97 18.09
N GLU A 144 11.45 28.22 17.78
CA GLU A 144 10.78 28.58 16.52
C GLU A 144 11.80 28.60 15.38
N ALA A 145 11.47 28.03 14.22
CA ALA A 145 12.30 28.12 13.03
C ALA A 145 12.44 29.58 12.56
N VAL A 146 13.65 30.12 12.53
CA VAL A 146 13.89 31.55 12.22
C VAL A 146 14.78 31.80 11.00
N GLU A 147 15.68 30.89 10.66
CA GLU A 147 16.67 31.14 9.61
C GLU A 147 17.14 29.84 8.97
N VAL A 148 17.24 29.81 7.64
CA VAL A 148 17.86 28.69 6.91
C VAL A 148 19.37 28.81 7.00
N THR A 149 20.02 27.74 7.48
CA THR A 149 21.47 27.61 7.62
C THR A 149 21.94 26.41 6.79
N PRO A 150 22.17 26.58 5.47
CA PRO A 150 22.44 25.46 4.58
C PRO A 150 23.62 24.60 5.05
N VAL A 151 23.44 23.28 5.03
CA VAL A 151 24.47 22.31 5.40
C VAL A 151 24.94 21.51 4.19
N GLU A 152 26.19 21.06 4.22
CA GLU A 152 26.65 20.06 3.26
C GLU A 152 25.91 18.73 3.48
N TRP A 153 25.57 18.07 2.38
CA TRP A 153 24.97 16.72 2.38
C TRP A 153 25.82 15.76 1.55
N SER A 154 25.98 14.53 2.06
CA SER A 154 26.67 13.44 1.35
C SER A 154 26.22 12.08 1.87
N GLU A 155 26.40 11.02 1.06
CA GLU A 155 26.15 9.65 1.49
C GLU A 155 26.98 9.23 2.71
N ASP A 156 28.19 9.79 2.88
CA ASP A 156 29.02 9.55 4.06
C ASP A 156 28.40 10.12 5.33
N ARG A 157 27.75 11.29 5.25
CA ARG A 157 26.99 11.87 6.38
C ARG A 157 25.80 10.98 6.73
N GLN A 158 25.04 10.54 5.72
CA GLN A 158 23.95 9.58 5.90
C GLN A 158 24.42 8.29 6.58
N ARG A 159 25.50 7.68 6.06
CA ARG A 159 26.07 6.44 6.60
C ARG A 159 26.54 6.62 8.04
N ARG A 160 27.11 7.77 8.37
CA ARG A 160 27.59 8.10 9.72
C ARG A 160 26.44 8.21 10.72
N VAL A 161 25.36 8.90 10.38
CA VAL A 161 24.17 8.98 11.24
C VAL A 161 23.55 7.59 11.45
N ARG A 162 23.38 6.81 10.38
CA ARG A 162 22.89 5.41 10.46
C ARG A 162 23.81 4.54 11.33
N SER A 163 25.13 4.69 11.21
CA SER A 163 26.09 3.95 12.03
C SER A 163 25.97 4.28 13.51
N VAL A 164 25.73 5.54 13.87
CA VAL A 164 25.48 5.94 15.27
C VAL A 164 24.14 5.38 15.77
N ALA A 165 23.07 5.51 14.98
CA ALA A 165 21.76 4.93 15.29
C ALA A 165 21.85 3.42 15.59
N TYR A 166 22.69 2.70 14.84
CA TYR A 166 22.89 1.26 15.04
C TYR A 166 23.78 0.92 16.25
N SER A 167 24.86 1.69 16.48
CA SER A 167 25.91 1.33 17.45
C SER A 167 25.81 2.01 18.82
N HIS A 168 25.12 3.16 18.90
CA HIS A 168 25.00 3.97 20.12
C HIS A 168 23.55 4.03 20.66
N CYS A 169 22.61 3.35 20.00
CA CYS A 169 21.28 3.07 20.53
C CYS A 169 21.13 1.57 20.83
N GLY A 170 20.52 1.23 21.96
CA GLY A 170 20.21 -0.15 22.37
C GLY A 170 18.73 -0.31 22.73
N PRO A 171 17.91 -1.06 21.97
CA PRO A 171 18.24 -1.79 20.74
C PRO A 171 18.75 -0.87 19.60
N PRO A 172 19.43 -1.41 18.58
CA PRO A 172 19.83 -0.65 17.41
C PRO A 172 18.62 0.01 16.75
N LEU A 173 18.75 1.28 16.37
CA LEU A 173 17.70 2.00 15.65
C LEU A 173 17.93 1.88 14.14
N THR A 174 16.93 1.40 13.41
CA THR A 174 16.94 1.22 11.95
C THR A 174 15.78 1.99 11.30
N GLY A 175 15.67 1.94 9.96
CA GLY A 175 14.52 2.55 9.27
C GLY A 175 14.57 4.09 9.11
N LEU A 176 15.70 4.74 9.41
CA LEU A 176 15.84 6.19 9.17
C LEU A 176 15.70 6.53 7.68
N GLU A 177 14.88 7.53 7.35
CA GLU A 177 14.76 8.08 5.99
C GLU A 177 15.34 9.49 5.95
N PHE A 178 16.04 9.82 4.86
CA PHE A 178 16.70 11.10 4.70
C PHE A 178 16.15 11.79 3.45
N HIS A 179 15.70 13.02 3.61
CA HIS A 179 15.14 13.86 2.57
C HIS A 179 15.99 15.12 2.45
N PRO A 180 17.08 15.08 1.66
CA PRO A 180 17.89 16.26 1.39
C PRO A 180 17.15 17.20 0.44
N VAL A 181 16.99 18.45 0.86
CA VAL A 181 16.31 19.53 0.13
C VAL A 181 17.36 20.55 -0.29
N PRO A 182 17.63 20.74 -1.60
CA PRO A 182 18.61 21.73 -2.05
C PRO A 182 18.10 23.15 -1.76
N VAL A 183 19.00 24.02 -1.28
CA VAL A 183 18.70 25.43 -1.05
C VAL A 183 19.01 26.22 -2.33
N PRO A 184 18.05 26.96 -2.91
CA PRO A 184 18.29 27.83 -4.06
C PRO A 184 19.44 28.79 -3.81
N GLU A 185 20.23 29.04 -4.86
CA GLU A 185 21.36 29.99 -4.83
C GLU A 185 22.46 29.63 -3.80
N SER A 186 22.47 28.38 -3.33
CA SER A 186 23.48 27.79 -2.45
C SER A 186 23.84 26.39 -2.92
N ASP A 187 25.07 25.95 -2.66
CA ASP A 187 25.47 24.54 -2.83
C ASP A 187 25.10 23.67 -1.60
N GLY A 188 24.37 24.25 -0.64
CA GLY A 188 23.95 23.61 0.59
C GLY A 188 22.52 23.04 0.55
N TYR A 189 22.19 22.29 1.60
CA TYR A 189 20.94 21.58 1.75
C TYR A 189 20.30 21.87 3.11
N VAL A 190 19.00 21.69 3.19
CA VAL A 190 18.29 21.39 4.44
C VAL A 190 17.97 19.91 4.41
N VAL A 191 18.27 19.17 5.47
CA VAL A 191 18.10 17.71 5.48
C VAL A 191 17.07 17.32 6.52
N LEU A 192 15.95 16.80 6.07
CA LEU A 192 14.91 16.24 6.93
C LEU A 192 15.21 14.75 7.16
N ILE A 193 15.32 14.35 8.42
CA ILE A 193 15.58 12.98 8.84
C ILE A 193 14.32 12.47 9.53
N ARG A 194 13.66 11.51 8.90
CA ARG A 194 12.51 10.83 9.49
C ARG A 194 13.01 9.73 10.42
N VAL A 195 12.57 9.78 11.67
CA VAL A 195 12.76 8.73 12.67
C VAL A 195 11.43 7.98 12.82
N PRO A 196 11.39 6.65 12.57
CA PRO A 196 10.15 5.89 12.67
C PRO A 196 9.64 5.78 14.11
N ASP A 197 8.36 5.45 14.26
CA ASP A 197 7.84 4.99 15.55
C ASP A 197 8.36 3.58 15.81
N SER A 198 9.24 3.43 16.80
CA SER A 198 9.95 2.17 16.93
C SER A 198 9.16 1.15 17.74
N PRO A 199 8.86 -0.04 17.18
CA PRO A 199 8.25 -1.13 17.93
C PRO A 199 9.19 -1.69 19.01
N ASP A 200 10.48 -1.39 18.92
CA ASP A 200 11.53 -1.81 19.85
C ASP A 200 11.79 -0.81 20.98
N ALA A 201 11.03 0.28 21.05
CA ALA A 201 11.08 1.21 22.17
C ALA A 201 10.89 0.46 23.51
N PRO A 202 11.62 0.82 24.58
CA PRO A 202 12.51 1.97 24.67
C PRO A 202 13.92 1.70 24.12
N HIS A 203 14.42 2.61 23.30
CA HIS A 203 15.82 2.72 22.89
C HIS A 203 16.63 3.47 23.95
N LEU A 204 17.72 2.86 24.39
CA LEU A 204 18.70 3.45 25.27
C LEU A 204 19.79 4.12 24.45
N SER A 205 20.05 5.41 24.64
CA SER A 205 21.20 6.09 24.07
C SER A 205 22.41 5.96 25.00
N ARG A 206 23.59 5.76 24.42
CA ARG A 206 24.86 5.76 25.16
C ARG A 206 25.16 7.17 25.69
N LYS A 207 25.76 7.26 26.87
CA LYS A 207 26.34 8.49 27.41
C LYS A 207 27.71 8.19 28.04
N GLY A 208 28.77 8.62 27.38
CA GLY A 208 30.14 8.27 27.73
C GLY A 208 30.36 6.76 27.63
N ASP A 209 31.36 6.25 28.35
CA ASP A 209 31.75 4.86 28.17
C ASP A 209 30.82 3.85 28.87
N ASP A 210 30.25 4.20 30.04
CA ASP A 210 29.62 3.23 30.96
C ASP A 210 28.15 3.51 31.31
N ALA A 211 27.49 4.50 30.71
CA ALA A 211 26.11 4.83 31.05
C ALA A 211 25.17 4.78 29.85
N TYR A 212 23.95 4.32 30.12
CA TYR A 212 22.83 4.36 29.19
C TYR A 212 21.71 5.23 29.76
N ARG A 213 20.96 5.87 28.87
CA ARG A 213 19.79 6.69 29.21
C ARG A 213 18.68 6.34 28.24
N ALA A 214 17.44 6.34 28.70
CA ALA A 214 16.28 6.22 27.84
C ALA A 214 15.68 7.62 27.64
N PRO A 215 16.10 8.38 26.61
CA PRO A 215 15.55 9.70 26.36
C PRO A 215 14.12 9.61 25.82
N VAL A 216 13.27 10.58 26.16
CA VAL A 216 11.90 10.71 25.68
C VAL A 216 11.59 12.20 25.45
N ARG A 217 10.78 12.52 24.45
CA ARG A 217 10.37 13.89 24.14
C ARG A 217 9.25 14.32 25.09
N ASN A 218 9.33 15.55 25.58
CA ASN A 218 8.28 16.23 26.33
C ASN A 218 8.16 17.66 25.80
N GLY A 219 7.29 17.88 24.81
CA GLY A 219 7.30 19.13 24.04
C GLY A 219 8.55 19.21 23.17
N ALA A 220 9.19 20.38 23.22
CA ALA A 220 10.50 20.64 22.63
C ALA A 220 11.66 20.06 23.47
N ASP A 221 11.41 19.67 24.72
CA ASP A 221 12.45 19.17 25.61
C ASP A 221 12.68 17.66 25.48
N THR A 222 13.89 17.22 25.83
CA THR A 222 14.22 15.80 25.96
C THR A 222 14.49 15.47 27.43
N GLU A 223 13.65 14.61 27.98
CA GLU A 223 13.77 14.12 29.35
C GLU A 223 14.29 12.68 29.37
N LYS A 224 14.61 12.18 30.57
CA LYS A 224 14.92 10.76 30.75
C LYS A 224 13.74 10.07 31.41
N LEU A 225 13.42 8.88 30.94
CA LEU A 225 12.48 8.02 31.65
C LEU A 225 13.01 7.71 33.05
N ASP A 226 12.14 7.86 34.05
CA ASP A 226 12.39 7.33 35.39
C ASP A 226 12.34 5.78 35.38
N PRO A 227 12.85 5.10 36.41
CA PRO A 227 12.90 3.63 36.44
C PRO A 227 11.54 2.94 36.25
N ARG A 228 10.45 3.52 36.78
CA ARG A 228 9.10 2.96 36.65
C ARG A 228 8.56 3.17 35.24
N ALA A 229 8.77 4.35 34.66
CA ALA A 229 8.40 4.65 33.29
C ALA A 229 9.18 3.75 32.30
N LEU A 230 10.46 3.49 32.59
CA LEU A 230 11.30 2.57 31.84
C LEU A 230 10.79 1.11 31.92
N GLU A 231 10.44 0.63 33.12
CA GLU A 231 9.83 -0.70 33.30
C GLU A 231 8.52 -0.83 32.51
N MET A 232 7.65 0.17 32.58
CA MET A 232 6.41 0.21 31.82
C MET A 232 6.65 0.22 30.30
N ALA A 233 7.67 0.94 29.83
CA ALA A 233 8.04 0.96 28.42
C ALA A 233 8.53 -0.43 27.94
N PHE A 234 9.39 -1.11 28.69
CA PHE A 234 9.78 -2.48 28.37
C PHE A 234 8.58 -3.44 28.37
N LYS A 235 7.66 -3.31 29.34
CA LYS A 235 6.44 -4.13 29.35
C LYS A 235 5.59 -3.90 28.10
N ARG A 236 5.43 -2.64 27.67
CA ARG A 236 4.73 -2.29 26.42
C ARG A 236 5.37 -2.94 25.20
N ARG A 237 6.71 -2.98 25.11
CA ARG A 237 7.44 -3.64 24.02
C ARG A 237 7.09 -5.12 23.87
N PHE A 238 7.02 -5.85 24.98
CA PHE A 238 6.68 -7.28 24.92
C PHE A 238 5.20 -7.51 24.66
N GLN A 239 4.34 -6.63 25.18
CA GLN A 239 2.90 -6.67 24.90
C GLN A 239 2.60 -6.34 23.44
N SER A 240 3.29 -5.35 22.84
CA SER A 240 3.02 -4.91 21.47
C SER A 240 3.23 -6.01 20.43
N SER A 241 4.24 -6.87 20.59
CA SER A 241 4.45 -8.01 19.67
C SER A 241 3.31 -9.04 19.75
N SER A 242 2.90 -9.40 20.98
CA SER A 242 1.77 -10.30 21.21
C SER A 242 0.46 -9.69 20.72
N ASP A 243 0.24 -8.41 21.01
CA ASP A 243 -0.95 -7.67 20.62
C ASP A 243 -1.03 -7.53 19.10
N ARG A 244 0.10 -7.32 18.41
CA ARG A 244 0.15 -7.21 16.95
C ARG A 244 -0.07 -8.56 16.27
N ALA A 245 0.51 -9.64 16.78
CA ALA A 245 0.23 -11.00 16.28
C ALA A 245 -1.26 -11.37 16.47
N LYS A 246 -1.84 -10.95 17.59
CA LYS A 246 -3.27 -11.10 17.84
C LYS A 246 -4.11 -10.26 16.88
N GLN A 247 -3.80 -8.97 16.70
CA GLN A 247 -4.52 -8.08 15.78
C GLN A 247 -4.48 -8.60 14.34
N LEU A 248 -3.33 -9.09 13.87
CA LEU A 248 -3.22 -9.70 12.54
C LEU A 248 -4.07 -10.97 12.43
N THR A 249 -4.18 -11.75 13.51
CA THR A 249 -5.05 -12.94 13.57
C THR A 249 -6.51 -12.56 13.56
N ASP A 250 -6.93 -11.59 14.39
CA ASP A 250 -8.29 -11.08 14.45
C ASP A 250 -8.72 -10.50 13.08
N LEU A 251 -7.85 -9.75 12.42
CA LEU A 251 -8.07 -9.27 11.05
C LEU A 251 -8.23 -10.43 10.05
N TYR A 252 -7.41 -11.46 10.15
CA TYR A 252 -7.52 -12.62 9.27
C TYR A 252 -8.86 -13.35 9.48
N GLU A 253 -9.24 -13.60 10.73
CA GLU A 253 -10.52 -14.25 11.09
C GLU A 253 -11.71 -13.43 10.58
N ASP A 254 -11.72 -12.11 10.79
CA ASP A 254 -12.73 -11.20 10.23
C ASP A 254 -12.81 -11.29 8.70
N ALA A 255 -11.67 -11.41 8.02
CA ALA A 255 -11.60 -11.50 6.56
C ALA A 255 -12.19 -12.82 6.02
N THR A 256 -12.09 -13.91 6.79
CA THR A 256 -12.72 -15.21 6.43
C THR A 256 -14.24 -15.13 6.35
N LEU A 257 -14.85 -14.16 7.06
CA LEU A 257 -16.29 -13.96 7.10
C LEU A 257 -16.81 -13.07 5.96
N LEU A 258 -15.91 -12.49 5.15
CA LEU A 258 -16.29 -11.60 4.06
C LEU A 258 -16.95 -12.32 2.88
N LEU A 259 -16.71 -13.64 2.76
CA LEU A 259 -17.32 -14.50 1.75
C LEU A 259 -17.73 -15.82 2.39
N ASP A 260 -18.76 -16.46 1.84
CA ASP A 260 -19.16 -17.80 2.29
C ASP A 260 -18.14 -18.85 1.80
N THR A 261 -17.27 -19.30 2.71
CA THR A 261 -16.27 -20.35 2.48
C THR A 261 -16.90 -21.73 2.22
N LYS A 262 -18.23 -21.86 2.38
CA LYS A 262 -18.99 -23.03 1.89
C LYS A 262 -19.27 -22.96 0.39
N LEU A 263 -18.93 -21.89 -0.31
CA LEU A 263 -19.14 -21.85 -1.76
C LEU A 263 -17.91 -22.33 -2.55
N GLY A 264 -16.75 -22.43 -1.90
CA GLY A 264 -15.54 -23.01 -2.46
C GLY A 264 -14.27 -22.53 -1.78
N ALA A 265 -13.12 -22.95 -2.33
CA ALA A 265 -11.81 -22.50 -1.89
C ALA A 265 -11.73 -20.96 -1.94
N THR A 266 -11.37 -20.36 -0.81
CA THR A 266 -11.28 -18.91 -0.67
C THR A 266 -9.87 -18.54 -0.23
N LEU A 267 -9.16 -17.76 -1.03
CA LEU A 267 -7.91 -17.14 -0.61
C LEU A 267 -8.23 -15.92 0.24
N VAL A 268 -7.66 -15.85 1.43
CA VAL A 268 -7.81 -14.74 2.36
C VAL A 268 -6.44 -14.13 2.59
N ALA A 269 -6.32 -12.82 2.42
CA ALA A 269 -5.09 -12.09 2.71
C ALA A 269 -5.40 -10.82 3.50
N VAL A 270 -4.58 -10.56 4.52
CA VAL A 270 -4.69 -9.36 5.36
C VAL A 270 -3.33 -8.72 5.53
N ALA A 271 -3.33 -7.39 5.65
CA ALA A 271 -2.15 -6.60 5.94
C ALA A 271 -2.47 -5.58 7.03
N ASP A 272 -1.65 -5.58 8.08
CA ASP A 272 -1.70 -4.61 9.16
C ASP A 272 -0.44 -3.73 9.09
N PRO A 273 -0.55 -2.41 8.92
CA PRO A 273 0.62 -1.53 8.85
C PRO A 273 1.36 -1.51 10.19
N ALA A 274 2.69 -1.61 10.14
CA ALA A 274 3.52 -1.52 11.34
C ALA A 274 3.36 -0.18 12.06
N GLU A 275 3.15 0.89 11.28
CA GLU A 275 2.82 2.24 11.73
C GLU A 275 1.40 2.60 11.28
N PRO A 276 0.37 2.37 12.11
CA PRO A 276 -1.00 2.68 11.74
C PRO A 276 -1.21 4.16 11.47
N ARG A 277 -1.96 4.46 10.41
CA ARG A 277 -2.29 5.84 10.03
C ARG A 277 -3.03 6.54 11.15
N GLN A 278 -2.49 7.69 11.57
CA GLN A 278 -3.12 8.59 12.51
C GLN A 278 -3.89 9.68 11.74
N GLY A 279 -5.07 10.07 12.24
CA GLY A 279 -5.81 11.23 11.72
C GLY A 279 -7.21 10.92 11.18
N ALA A 280 -7.65 11.73 10.22
CA ALA A 280 -9.03 11.73 9.71
C ALA A 280 -9.40 10.42 8.99
N ALA A 281 -10.70 10.10 8.96
CA ALA A 281 -11.19 8.93 8.21
C ALA A 281 -10.76 8.95 6.73
N VAL A 282 -10.59 7.77 6.14
CA VAL A 282 -10.20 7.66 4.73
C VAL A 282 -11.32 8.20 3.84
N ASP A 283 -10.96 9.07 2.89
CA ASP A 283 -11.90 9.62 1.92
C ASP A 283 -12.42 8.54 0.94
N ARG A 284 -13.67 8.69 0.49
CA ARG A 284 -14.29 7.75 -0.44
C ARG A 284 -13.51 7.59 -1.72
N ARG A 285 -12.91 8.67 -2.25
CA ARG A 285 -12.13 8.64 -3.49
C ARG A 285 -10.96 7.66 -3.38
N TRP A 286 -10.15 7.81 -2.33
CA TRP A 286 -9.01 6.91 -2.09
C TRP A 286 -9.46 5.49 -1.82
N ALA A 287 -10.51 5.31 -1.01
CA ALA A 287 -11.08 3.99 -0.78
C ALA A 287 -11.56 3.31 -2.08
N THR A 288 -12.16 4.08 -2.99
CA THR A 288 -12.59 3.57 -4.29
C THR A 288 -11.40 3.19 -5.15
N MET A 289 -10.35 4.02 -5.20
CA MET A 289 -9.11 3.71 -5.92
C MET A 289 -8.44 2.43 -5.42
N VAL A 290 -8.38 2.21 -4.10
CA VAL A 290 -7.79 1.01 -3.52
C VAL A 290 -8.66 -0.23 -3.76
N LEU A 291 -9.97 -0.13 -3.50
CA LEU A 291 -10.85 -1.29 -3.46
C LEU A 291 -11.36 -1.73 -4.82
N GLU A 292 -11.59 -0.79 -5.74
CA GLU A 292 -11.95 -1.11 -7.12
C GLU A 292 -10.70 -1.33 -7.99
N ASN A 293 -9.55 -0.78 -7.58
CA ASN A 293 -8.28 -0.81 -8.32
C ASN A 293 -8.47 -0.50 -9.82
N PRO A 294 -9.10 0.65 -10.16
CA PRO A 294 -9.53 0.95 -11.53
C PRO A 294 -8.38 1.13 -12.52
N ASP A 295 -7.17 1.44 -12.02
CA ASP A 295 -5.92 1.54 -12.80
C ASP A 295 -5.20 0.18 -12.91
N PHE A 296 -5.96 -0.91 -13.06
CA PHE A 296 -5.44 -2.26 -13.33
C PHE A 296 -4.46 -2.32 -14.52
N SER A 297 -4.42 -1.26 -15.33
CA SER A 297 -3.50 -1.00 -16.45
C SER A 297 -2.13 -0.41 -16.09
N GLY A 298 -1.83 -0.13 -14.81
CA GLY A 298 -0.56 0.48 -14.39
C GLY A 298 0.68 -0.38 -14.72
N LEU A 299 1.83 0.27 -14.97
CA LEU A 299 3.11 -0.41 -15.26
C LEU A 299 3.50 -1.45 -14.19
N PHE A 300 3.20 -1.16 -12.93
CA PHE A 300 3.45 -2.06 -11.80
C PHE A 300 2.69 -3.38 -11.95
N GLN A 301 1.38 -3.31 -12.19
CA GLN A 301 0.53 -4.50 -12.30
C GLN A 301 0.77 -5.26 -13.61
N ARG A 302 1.15 -4.56 -14.69
CA ARG A 302 1.64 -5.18 -15.94
C ARG A 302 2.89 -6.01 -15.75
N ARG A 303 3.87 -5.51 -14.96
CA ARG A 303 5.07 -6.29 -14.60
C ARG A 303 4.73 -7.46 -13.68
N LEU A 304 3.81 -7.28 -12.75
CA LEU A 304 3.45 -8.29 -11.75
C LEU A 304 2.64 -9.45 -12.36
N LEU A 305 1.68 -9.18 -13.24
CA LEU A 305 0.72 -10.17 -13.76
C LEU A 305 0.90 -10.49 -15.26
N ASN A 306 2.05 -10.14 -15.84
CA ASN A 306 2.39 -10.39 -17.25
C ASN A 306 1.26 -10.00 -18.22
N GLU A 307 0.79 -8.76 -18.10
CA GLU A 307 -0.28 -8.15 -18.93
C GLU A 307 -1.70 -8.76 -18.81
N ARG A 308 -1.95 -9.71 -17.89
CA ARG A 308 -3.30 -10.26 -17.65
C ARG A 308 -3.99 -9.61 -16.45
N VAL A 309 -5.30 -9.45 -16.58
CA VAL A 309 -6.19 -8.87 -15.58
C VAL A 309 -7.06 -10.00 -15.00
N PRO A 310 -6.98 -10.32 -13.69
CA PRO A 310 -7.85 -11.27 -13.01
C PRO A 310 -9.33 -10.95 -13.26
N ALA A 311 -10.16 -11.99 -13.33
CA ALA A 311 -11.56 -11.84 -13.72
C ALA A 311 -12.36 -10.93 -12.76
N TRP A 312 -12.03 -10.94 -11.46
CA TRP A 312 -12.69 -10.08 -10.46
C TRP A 312 -12.34 -8.59 -10.57
N ALA A 313 -11.31 -8.21 -11.32
CA ALA A 313 -10.99 -6.80 -11.58
C ALA A 313 -12.06 -6.11 -12.45
N TRP A 314 -12.74 -6.87 -13.32
CA TRP A 314 -13.82 -6.38 -14.17
C TRP A 314 -15.17 -6.38 -13.46
N ALA A 315 -15.20 -6.90 -12.23
CA ALA A 315 -16.41 -7.31 -11.55
C ALA A 315 -16.99 -6.19 -10.66
N GLY A 316 -17.14 -4.96 -11.17
CA GLY A 316 -17.54 -3.75 -10.43
C GLY A 316 -18.41 -3.96 -9.18
N ALA A 317 -17.78 -3.96 -8.00
CA ALA A 317 -18.44 -4.01 -6.70
C ALA A 317 -18.77 -2.60 -6.19
N LYS A 318 -19.92 -2.45 -5.51
CA LYS A 318 -20.29 -1.18 -4.89
C LYS A 318 -19.48 -0.94 -3.60
N VAL A 319 -18.65 0.10 -3.58
CA VAL A 319 -17.94 0.57 -2.39
C VAL A 319 -18.90 1.17 -1.36
N ARG A 320 -18.88 0.66 -0.12
CA ARG A 320 -19.73 1.09 0.99
C ARG A 320 -18.89 1.44 2.22
N ARG A 321 -19.34 2.43 2.99
CA ARG A 321 -18.73 2.82 4.27
C ARG A 321 -19.22 1.88 5.38
N GLY A 322 -18.30 1.32 6.14
CA GLY A 322 -18.56 0.63 7.42
C GLY A 322 -17.96 1.38 8.60
N PRO A 323 -18.09 0.86 9.84
CA PRO A 323 -17.46 1.45 11.02
C PRO A 323 -15.94 1.43 10.88
N ARG A 324 -15.34 2.63 10.75
CA ARG A 324 -13.88 2.83 10.60
C ARG A 324 -13.21 2.06 9.46
N ARG A 325 -13.98 1.60 8.46
CA ARG A 325 -13.49 0.97 7.24
C ARG A 325 -14.37 1.23 6.02
N TRP A 326 -13.86 0.95 4.83
CA TRP A 326 -14.59 0.88 3.57
C TRP A 326 -14.58 -0.56 3.08
N VAL A 327 -15.69 -1.02 2.52
CA VAL A 327 -15.84 -2.40 2.05
C VAL A 327 -16.39 -2.38 0.63
N ALA A 328 -15.76 -3.15 -0.25
CA ALA A 328 -16.28 -3.48 -1.57
C ALA A 328 -16.43 -4.99 -1.65
N SER A 329 -17.64 -5.48 -1.89
CA SER A 329 -17.88 -6.91 -2.03
C SER A 329 -18.85 -7.19 -3.16
N ARG A 330 -18.62 -8.32 -3.81
CA ARG A 330 -19.53 -8.93 -4.77
C ARG A 330 -19.66 -10.40 -4.42
N GLU A 331 -20.81 -10.76 -3.88
CA GLU A 331 -21.22 -12.14 -3.70
C GLU A 331 -22.01 -12.57 -4.94
N ALA A 332 -21.31 -12.92 -6.01
CA ALA A 332 -21.94 -13.47 -7.20
C ALA A 332 -21.14 -14.69 -7.63
N ARG A 333 -21.79 -15.85 -7.77
CA ARG A 333 -21.17 -16.95 -8.50
C ARG A 333 -21.02 -16.54 -9.97
N PRO A 334 -19.87 -16.80 -10.60
CA PRO A 334 -18.77 -17.62 -10.06
C PRO A 334 -17.71 -16.88 -9.23
N GLN A 335 -17.54 -15.57 -9.38
CA GLN A 335 -16.37 -14.83 -8.87
C GLN A 335 -16.74 -13.95 -7.67
N GLY A 336 -16.85 -14.59 -6.50
CA GLY A 336 -17.00 -13.87 -5.25
C GLY A 336 -15.69 -13.20 -4.83
N TYR A 337 -15.74 -11.90 -4.56
CA TYR A 337 -14.61 -11.21 -3.95
C TYR A 337 -15.10 -10.17 -2.95
N ALA A 338 -14.26 -9.90 -1.96
CA ALA A 338 -14.47 -8.84 -1.01
C ALA A 338 -13.13 -8.20 -0.65
N LYS A 339 -13.08 -6.88 -0.62
CA LYS A 339 -11.93 -6.09 -0.17
C LYS A 339 -12.39 -5.09 0.88
N THR A 340 -11.54 -4.87 1.88
CA THR A 340 -11.77 -3.91 2.96
C THR A 340 -10.53 -3.05 3.15
N LEU A 341 -10.73 -1.75 3.29
CA LEU A 341 -9.69 -0.77 3.64
C LEU A 341 -10.11 -0.07 4.93
N HIS A 342 -9.31 -0.22 5.98
CA HIS A 342 -9.54 0.40 7.28
C HIS A 342 -8.97 1.83 7.32
N ASP A 343 -9.54 2.67 8.19
CA ASP A 343 -9.11 4.06 8.34
C ASP A 343 -7.65 4.19 8.82
N ASN A 344 -7.14 3.16 9.50
CA ASN A 344 -5.77 3.05 9.98
C ASN A 344 -4.77 2.53 8.92
N GLY A 345 -5.24 2.24 7.70
CA GLY A 345 -4.42 1.72 6.60
C GLY A 345 -4.39 0.19 6.47
N ALA A 346 -5.00 -0.57 7.39
CA ALA A 346 -5.09 -2.03 7.25
C ALA A 346 -5.95 -2.42 6.04
N VAL A 347 -5.56 -3.49 5.35
CA VAL A 347 -6.26 -4.01 4.17
C VAL A 347 -6.60 -5.48 4.36
N GLN A 348 -7.81 -5.88 3.99
CA GLN A 348 -8.24 -7.27 3.98
C GLN A 348 -8.83 -7.60 2.62
N VAL A 349 -8.56 -8.79 2.11
CA VAL A 349 -9.16 -9.30 0.88
C VAL A 349 -9.56 -10.76 1.05
N ALA A 350 -10.63 -11.13 0.38
CA ALA A 350 -11.07 -12.51 0.20
C ALA A 350 -11.45 -12.70 -1.26
N TYR A 351 -10.94 -13.78 -1.87
CA TYR A 351 -11.23 -14.17 -3.25
C TYR A 351 -11.68 -15.61 -3.29
N GLN A 352 -12.86 -15.88 -3.83
CA GLN A 352 -13.26 -17.24 -4.21
C GLN A 352 -12.48 -17.62 -5.48
N ILE A 353 -11.63 -18.65 -5.36
CA ILE A 353 -10.71 -19.10 -6.40
C ILE A 353 -11.09 -20.50 -6.91
N GLY A 354 -10.63 -20.86 -8.10
CA GLY A 354 -11.01 -22.12 -8.76
C GLY A 354 -12.34 -22.07 -9.53
N THR A 355 -12.99 -20.91 -9.58
CA THR A 355 -14.28 -20.72 -10.24
C THR A 355 -14.14 -19.85 -11.50
N TRP A 356 -13.95 -20.55 -12.63
CA TRP A 356 -14.00 -20.12 -14.05
C TRP A 356 -12.68 -19.73 -14.73
N ASP A 357 -12.40 -20.40 -15.86
CA ASP A 357 -11.72 -19.80 -17.00
C ASP A 357 -12.79 -19.05 -17.80
N PHE A 358 -12.69 -17.73 -17.93
CA PHE A 358 -13.34 -17.05 -19.05
C PHE A 358 -12.28 -16.94 -20.14
N ASP A 359 -12.24 -17.93 -21.01
CA ASP A 359 -11.59 -17.79 -22.30
C ASP A 359 -12.67 -17.37 -23.31
N PRO A 360 -12.64 -16.13 -23.83
CA PRO A 360 -13.60 -15.68 -24.84
C PRO A 360 -13.57 -16.51 -26.13
N ASP A 361 -12.51 -17.29 -26.37
CA ASP A 361 -12.32 -18.11 -27.57
C ASP A 361 -12.62 -19.61 -27.34
N LEU A 362 -12.67 -20.09 -26.09
CA LEU A 362 -13.02 -21.48 -25.76
C LEU A 362 -14.44 -21.57 -25.17
N VAL A 363 -15.37 -22.11 -25.97
CA VAL A 363 -16.79 -22.36 -25.60
C VAL A 363 -16.92 -23.56 -24.63
N VAL A 364 -16.00 -23.74 -23.69
CA VAL A 364 -16.01 -24.89 -22.75
C VAL A 364 -16.05 -24.39 -21.31
N GLU A 365 -17.24 -24.49 -20.71
CA GLU A 365 -17.46 -24.30 -19.27
C GLU A 365 -16.82 -25.47 -18.50
N SER A 366 -15.54 -25.37 -18.14
CA SER A 366 -14.94 -26.31 -17.18
C SER A 366 -15.01 -25.72 -15.78
N GLN A 367 -16.06 -26.07 -15.04
CA GLN A 367 -16.13 -25.80 -13.60
C GLN A 367 -15.19 -26.78 -12.90
N LEU A 368 -14.20 -26.27 -12.15
CA LEU A 368 -13.48 -27.11 -11.20
C LEU A 368 -14.42 -27.45 -10.04
N ASP A 369 -14.13 -28.56 -9.37
CA ASP A 369 -14.83 -28.91 -8.15
C ASP A 369 -14.67 -27.80 -7.10
N ARG A 370 -15.68 -27.67 -6.22
CA ARG A 370 -15.82 -26.61 -5.21
C ARG A 370 -14.54 -26.25 -4.44
N ASN A 371 -13.74 -27.24 -4.05
CA ASN A 371 -12.51 -27.07 -3.25
C ASN A 371 -11.23 -27.32 -4.07
N VAL A 372 -11.29 -27.01 -5.37
CA VAL A 372 -10.18 -27.20 -6.31
C VAL A 372 -9.92 -25.87 -7.02
N CYS A 373 -8.67 -25.40 -6.95
CA CYS A 373 -8.23 -24.20 -7.66
C CYS A 373 -6.95 -24.48 -8.47
N ARG A 374 -6.56 -23.58 -9.36
CA ARG A 374 -5.29 -23.65 -10.09
C ARG A 374 -4.22 -22.82 -9.40
N GLY A 375 -2.95 -23.19 -9.57
CA GLY A 375 -1.82 -22.39 -9.06
C GLY A 375 -1.89 -20.94 -9.52
N ARG A 376 -2.21 -20.71 -10.80
CA ARG A 376 -2.37 -19.37 -11.37
C ARG A 376 -3.46 -18.51 -10.72
N ASP A 377 -4.52 -19.12 -10.18
CA ASP A 377 -5.60 -18.37 -9.52
C ASP A 377 -5.10 -17.80 -8.17
N VAL A 378 -4.20 -18.54 -7.52
CA VAL A 378 -3.48 -18.10 -6.31
C VAL A 378 -2.53 -16.96 -6.66
N GLU A 379 -1.74 -17.10 -7.73
CA GLU A 379 -0.81 -16.07 -8.20
C GLU A 379 -1.53 -14.74 -8.52
N GLU A 380 -2.65 -14.81 -9.24
CA GLU A 380 -3.47 -13.65 -9.59
C GLU A 380 -4.05 -12.96 -8.35
N ALA A 381 -4.51 -13.72 -7.36
CA ALA A 381 -5.05 -13.20 -6.11
C ALA A 381 -3.98 -12.52 -5.22
N VAL A 382 -2.79 -13.13 -5.12
CA VAL A 382 -1.66 -12.55 -4.39
C VAL A 382 -1.18 -11.26 -5.09
N GLY A 383 -1.07 -11.27 -6.42
CA GLY A 383 -0.67 -10.08 -7.17
C GLY A 383 -1.65 -8.92 -7.03
N ASP A 384 -2.97 -9.18 -7.10
CA ASP A 384 -3.98 -8.14 -6.89
C ASP A 384 -4.00 -7.62 -5.44
N PHE A 385 -3.76 -8.49 -4.45
CA PHE A 385 -3.61 -8.07 -3.06
C PHE A 385 -2.42 -7.12 -2.88
N VAL A 386 -1.23 -7.49 -3.36
CA VAL A 386 -0.02 -6.63 -3.26
C VAL A 386 -0.20 -5.32 -4.03
N ALA A 387 -0.85 -5.34 -5.20
CA ALA A 387 -1.20 -4.12 -5.92
C ALA A 387 -2.13 -3.22 -5.10
N SER A 388 -3.15 -3.81 -4.46
CA SER A 388 -4.06 -3.06 -3.57
C SER A 388 -3.30 -2.44 -2.39
N LEU A 389 -2.34 -3.15 -1.79
CA LEU A 389 -1.49 -2.62 -0.72
C LEU A 389 -0.59 -1.47 -1.18
N ARG A 390 0.04 -1.58 -2.35
CA ARG A 390 0.87 -0.51 -2.90
C ARG A 390 0.04 0.73 -3.18
N THR A 391 -1.14 0.59 -3.80
CA THR A 391 -2.07 1.70 -4.03
C THR A 391 -2.52 2.32 -2.71
N ALA A 392 -2.92 1.51 -1.73
CA ALA A 392 -3.29 2.01 -0.40
C ALA A 392 -2.14 2.79 0.25
N SER A 393 -0.92 2.27 0.15
CA SER A 393 0.25 2.90 0.74
C SER A 393 0.61 4.21 0.06
N GLY A 394 0.50 4.30 -1.27
CA GLY A 394 0.74 5.53 -2.02
C GLY A 394 -0.32 6.59 -1.75
N GLU A 395 -1.60 6.23 -1.85
CA GLU A 395 -2.72 7.17 -1.70
C GLU A 395 -2.92 7.64 -0.26
N LEU A 396 -2.71 6.74 0.71
CA LEU A 396 -2.81 7.08 2.13
C LEU A 396 -1.48 7.52 2.75
N GLN A 397 -0.41 7.56 1.93
CA GLN A 397 0.95 7.96 2.32
C GLN A 397 1.45 7.20 3.54
N MET A 398 1.19 5.90 3.51
CA MET A 398 1.63 4.99 4.55
C MET A 398 3.14 4.87 4.50
N THR A 399 3.70 4.73 5.68
CA THR A 399 5.13 4.61 5.89
C THR A 399 5.45 3.31 6.61
N GLY A 400 6.61 2.73 6.32
CA GLY A 400 7.05 1.48 6.93
C GLY A 400 6.45 0.23 6.26
N VAL A 401 6.65 -0.91 6.93
CA VAL A 401 6.25 -2.23 6.43
C VAL A 401 4.84 -2.62 6.87
N TYR A 402 4.22 -3.53 6.13
CA TYR A 402 3.01 -4.24 6.55
C TYR A 402 3.37 -5.62 7.08
N HIS A 403 2.69 -6.03 8.14
CA HIS A 403 2.62 -7.44 8.51
C HIS A 403 1.51 -8.08 7.71
N VAL A 404 1.88 -9.00 6.85
CA VAL A 404 0.98 -9.67 5.92
C VAL A 404 0.73 -11.08 6.41
N ARG A 405 -0.53 -11.54 6.33
CA ARG A 405 -0.92 -12.93 6.52
C ARG A 405 -1.81 -13.37 5.37
N ILE A 406 -1.42 -14.43 4.67
CA ILE A 406 -2.15 -15.00 3.54
C ILE A 406 -2.43 -16.47 3.81
N GLY A 407 -3.65 -16.91 3.56
CA GLY A 407 -4.05 -18.31 3.72
C GLY A 407 -5.21 -18.68 2.81
N MET A 408 -5.61 -19.94 2.90
CA MET A 408 -6.72 -20.49 2.13
C MET A 408 -7.71 -21.14 3.08
N GLU A 409 -8.97 -20.75 2.96
CA GLU A 409 -10.08 -21.25 3.76
C GLU A 409 -11.07 -21.96 2.86
N TRP A 410 -11.54 -23.11 3.33
CA TRP A 410 -12.64 -23.83 2.73
C TRP A 410 -13.41 -24.51 3.86
N MET A 411 -14.73 -24.44 3.80
CA MET A 411 -15.58 -25.14 4.76
C MET A 411 -16.31 -26.27 4.05
N ASP A 412 -16.08 -27.49 4.53
CA ASP A 412 -16.88 -28.65 4.17
C ASP A 412 -17.87 -28.99 5.32
N PRO A 413 -19.18 -28.82 5.11
CA PRO A 413 -20.21 -29.27 6.04
C PRO A 413 -20.16 -30.77 6.38
N MET A 414 -19.56 -31.59 5.50
CA MET A 414 -19.48 -33.04 5.63
C MET A 414 -18.11 -33.57 6.07
N MET A 415 -17.12 -32.70 6.34
CA MET A 415 -15.77 -33.05 6.84
C MET A 415 -15.00 -34.07 5.98
N SER A 416 -15.28 -34.14 4.68
CA SER A 416 -14.78 -35.12 3.72
C SER A 416 -13.94 -34.53 2.58
N GLU A 417 -14.03 -33.22 2.32
CA GLU A 417 -13.36 -32.56 1.21
C GLU A 417 -12.06 -31.86 1.62
N SER A 418 -11.00 -32.22 0.92
CA SER A 418 -9.69 -31.56 0.98
C SER A 418 -9.56 -30.48 -0.08
N LEU A 419 -8.82 -29.42 0.23
CA LEU A 419 -8.38 -28.48 -0.78
C LEU A 419 -7.36 -29.15 -1.73
N LYS A 420 -7.45 -28.85 -3.03
CA LYS A 420 -6.45 -29.23 -4.02
C LYS A 420 -6.05 -28.02 -4.86
N ILE A 421 -4.77 -27.85 -5.07
CA ILE A 421 -4.21 -26.84 -5.99
C ILE A 421 -3.63 -27.60 -7.18
N LEU A 422 -4.16 -27.31 -8.37
CA LEU A 422 -3.76 -27.96 -9.62
C LEU A 422 -2.68 -27.15 -10.33
N ASP A 423 -1.65 -27.86 -10.81
CA ASP A 423 -0.72 -27.33 -11.80
C ASP A 423 -1.38 -27.35 -13.20
N GLU A 424 -1.16 -26.31 -14.00
CA GLU A 424 -1.78 -26.15 -15.33
C GLU A 424 -1.38 -27.26 -16.31
N ASP A 425 -0.17 -27.83 -16.17
CA ASP A 425 0.29 -28.99 -16.97
C ASP A 425 -0.59 -30.24 -16.76
N ARG A 426 -1.50 -30.22 -15.78
CA ARG A 426 -2.45 -31.30 -15.46
C ARG A 426 -3.87 -31.04 -15.95
N VAL A 427 -4.18 -29.83 -16.44
CA VAL A 427 -5.54 -29.40 -16.82
C VAL A 427 -5.74 -29.38 -18.35
N THR A 428 -4.67 -29.29 -19.13
CA THR A 428 -4.76 -29.28 -20.61
C THR A 428 -5.04 -30.67 -21.18
N GLY A 429 -6.32 -31.05 -21.23
CA GLY A 429 -7.00 -31.74 -22.35
C GLY A 429 -6.34 -32.91 -23.12
N ALA A 430 -5.25 -33.52 -22.67
CA ALA A 430 -4.73 -34.72 -23.30
C ALA A 430 -5.67 -35.89 -22.96
N PRO A 431 -6.21 -36.61 -23.96
CA PRO A 431 -6.96 -37.84 -23.68
C PRO A 431 -6.05 -38.76 -22.88
N LEU A 432 -6.52 -39.23 -21.72
CA LEU A 432 -5.87 -40.36 -21.06
C LEU A 432 -5.75 -41.49 -22.10
N PRO A 433 -4.56 -42.07 -22.32
CA PRO A 433 -4.43 -43.17 -23.27
C PRO A 433 -5.40 -44.30 -22.90
N PRO A 434 -6.12 -44.89 -23.87
CA PRO A 434 -7.05 -45.98 -23.59
C PRO A 434 -6.23 -47.21 -23.15
N GLY A 435 -6.22 -47.46 -21.85
CA GLY A 435 -5.38 -48.45 -21.19
C GLY A 435 -4.56 -47.80 -20.08
N GLY A 436 -5.12 -47.76 -18.87
CA GLY A 436 -4.61 -47.00 -17.73
C GLY A 436 -3.13 -47.19 -17.39
N GLY A 437 -2.49 -46.05 -17.08
CA GLY A 437 -1.15 -45.87 -16.47
C GLY A 437 -0.10 -45.31 -17.46
N PRO A 438 0.83 -44.40 -17.07
CA PRO A 438 1.40 -44.18 -15.72
C PRO A 438 1.54 -42.71 -15.21
N SER A 439 1.65 -42.59 -13.88
CA SER A 439 2.26 -41.52 -13.03
C SER A 439 1.91 -40.05 -13.26
N THR A 440 0.65 -39.64 -13.09
CA THR A 440 0.36 -38.29 -12.60
C THR A 440 0.55 -38.32 -11.08
N PRO A 441 1.48 -37.54 -10.47
CA PRO A 441 1.49 -37.42 -9.02
C PRO A 441 0.12 -36.85 -8.63
N PRO A 442 -0.65 -37.47 -7.71
CA PRO A 442 -1.91 -36.89 -7.26
C PRO A 442 -1.63 -35.48 -6.75
N ALA A 443 -2.44 -34.48 -7.15
CA ALA A 443 -2.38 -33.16 -6.53
C ALA A 443 -2.42 -33.35 -5.01
N ALA A 444 -1.49 -32.71 -4.29
CA ALA A 444 -1.37 -32.93 -2.87
C ALA A 444 -2.71 -32.56 -2.20
N THR A 445 -3.23 -33.50 -1.41
CA THR A 445 -4.48 -33.31 -0.69
C THR A 445 -4.18 -32.47 0.54
N ILE A 446 -4.66 -31.23 0.55
CA ILE A 446 -4.44 -30.30 1.65
C ILE A 446 -5.62 -30.43 2.61
N ARG A 447 -5.34 -30.97 3.81
CA ARG A 447 -6.34 -31.12 4.90
C ARG A 447 -6.34 -29.94 5.87
N ARG A 448 -5.23 -29.20 5.90
CA ARG A 448 -5.03 -28.00 6.69
C ARG A 448 -4.05 -27.12 5.95
N PHE A 449 -4.37 -25.85 5.83
CA PHE A 449 -3.48 -24.87 5.21
C PHE A 449 -2.69 -24.12 6.29
N SER A 450 -1.39 -23.99 6.09
CA SER A 450 -0.54 -23.17 6.95
C SER A 450 -0.43 -21.78 6.31
N PRO A 451 -0.93 -20.72 6.96
CA PRO A 451 -0.87 -19.38 6.38
C PRO A 451 0.58 -18.91 6.28
N VAL A 452 0.87 -18.17 5.21
CA VAL A 452 2.14 -17.47 4.99
C VAL A 452 2.08 -16.14 5.74
N VAL A 453 3.10 -15.84 6.54
CA VAL A 453 3.22 -14.59 7.31
C VAL A 453 4.55 -13.93 6.96
N VAL A 454 4.51 -12.70 6.46
CA VAL A 454 5.70 -11.95 6.03
C VAL A 454 5.61 -10.48 6.41
N GLU A 455 6.75 -9.80 6.39
CA GLU A 455 6.82 -8.33 6.38
C GLU A 455 7.00 -7.85 4.95
N LEU A 456 6.22 -6.86 4.54
CA LEU A 456 6.19 -6.36 3.16
C LEU A 456 6.29 -4.82 3.15
N ASP A 457 7.32 -4.28 2.51
CA ASP A 457 7.35 -2.86 2.14
C ASP A 457 6.62 -2.67 0.80
N ALA A 458 5.36 -2.24 0.86
CA ALA A 458 4.51 -2.04 -0.31
C ALA A 458 5.00 -0.90 -1.24
N LEU A 459 5.87 0.00 -0.75
CA LEU A 459 6.44 1.12 -1.49
C LEU A 459 7.89 0.88 -1.95
N SER A 460 8.43 -0.32 -1.71
CA SER A 460 9.73 -0.75 -2.23
C SER A 460 9.82 -0.66 -3.76
N GLU A 461 11.04 -0.76 -4.29
CA GLU A 461 11.27 -0.79 -5.74
C GLU A 461 10.49 -1.93 -6.40
N ILE A 462 10.01 -1.68 -7.63
CA ILE A 462 9.10 -2.58 -8.33
C ILE A 462 9.67 -4.00 -8.44
N GLU A 463 10.97 -4.14 -8.72
CA GLU A 463 11.61 -5.44 -8.90
C GLU A 463 11.66 -6.23 -7.58
N GLY A 464 12.09 -5.59 -6.49
CA GLY A 464 12.08 -6.24 -5.17
C GLY A 464 10.68 -6.60 -4.69
N LEU A 465 9.67 -5.80 -5.05
CA LEU A 465 8.28 -6.10 -4.70
C LEU A 465 7.71 -7.27 -5.54
N VAL A 466 8.09 -7.38 -6.81
CA VAL A 466 7.75 -8.54 -7.67
C VAL A 466 8.35 -9.81 -7.06
N ASP A 467 9.65 -9.80 -6.70
CA ASP A 467 10.32 -10.96 -6.11
C ASP A 467 9.64 -11.43 -4.80
N GLN A 468 9.29 -10.49 -3.91
CA GLN A 468 8.55 -10.80 -2.68
C GLN A 468 7.16 -11.37 -2.96
N THR A 469 6.46 -10.82 -3.95
CA THR A 469 5.12 -11.30 -4.37
C THR A 469 5.21 -12.73 -4.90
N SER A 470 6.20 -13.00 -5.76
CA SER A 470 6.46 -14.32 -6.30
C SER A 470 6.81 -15.32 -5.22
N SER A 471 7.67 -14.96 -4.25
CA SER A 471 8.00 -15.82 -3.12
C SER A 471 6.76 -16.20 -2.31
N MET A 472 5.88 -15.23 -2.00
CA MET A 472 4.63 -15.50 -1.28
C MET A 472 3.71 -16.44 -2.07
N ALA A 473 3.55 -16.20 -3.37
CA ALA A 473 2.74 -17.05 -4.23
C ALA A 473 3.29 -18.48 -4.30
N LEU A 474 4.61 -18.62 -4.40
CA LEU A 474 5.29 -19.92 -4.42
C LEU A 474 5.07 -20.70 -3.13
N ASP A 475 5.20 -20.06 -1.97
CA ASP A 475 4.94 -20.69 -0.67
C ASP A 475 3.50 -21.22 -0.55
N LEU A 476 2.52 -20.50 -1.11
CA LEU A 476 1.13 -20.92 -1.12
C LEU A 476 0.90 -22.12 -2.06
N VAL A 477 1.37 -22.06 -3.31
CA VAL A 477 1.15 -23.14 -4.29
C VAL A 477 1.99 -24.39 -4.02
N ALA A 478 3.12 -24.26 -3.30
CA ALA A 478 3.96 -25.37 -2.85
C ALA A 478 3.19 -26.35 -1.95
N HIS A 479 2.16 -25.89 -1.23
CA HIS A 479 1.26 -26.79 -0.48
C HIS A 479 0.54 -27.80 -1.39
N GLY A 480 0.32 -27.44 -2.66
CA GLY A 480 -0.22 -28.32 -3.70
C GLY A 480 0.83 -29.18 -4.42
N GLY A 481 2.11 -28.99 -4.10
CA GLY A 481 3.25 -29.62 -4.79
C GLY A 481 3.66 -28.92 -6.09
N ILE A 482 3.37 -27.63 -6.23
CA ILE A 482 3.77 -26.81 -7.39
C ILE A 482 5.09 -26.09 -7.07
N GLU A 483 6.08 -26.21 -7.95
CA GLU A 483 7.42 -25.64 -7.74
C GLU A 483 7.72 -24.43 -8.63
N ASN A 484 6.86 -24.15 -9.62
CA ASN A 484 7.07 -23.07 -10.58
C ASN A 484 5.81 -22.21 -10.73
N LEU A 485 6.02 -20.90 -10.82
CA LEU A 485 4.97 -19.92 -11.07
C LEU A 485 4.71 -19.77 -12.57
N ARG A 486 3.48 -19.39 -12.95
CA ARG A 486 3.04 -19.26 -14.35
C ARG A 486 2.69 -17.82 -14.74
N ARG A 487 2.25 -17.02 -13.76
CA ARG A 487 1.84 -15.62 -13.93
C ARG A 487 2.89 -14.67 -13.41
N LEU A 488 3.40 -14.98 -12.23
CA LEU A 488 4.46 -14.24 -11.57
C LEU A 488 5.83 -14.75 -12.06
N GLU A 489 6.82 -13.87 -12.12
CA GLU A 489 8.20 -14.30 -12.40
C GLU A 489 8.67 -15.20 -11.26
N SER A 490 9.12 -16.43 -11.55
CA SER A 490 9.71 -17.29 -10.51
C SER A 490 10.92 -16.59 -9.88
N PRO A 491 11.04 -16.56 -8.53
CA PRO A 491 12.20 -15.97 -7.88
C PRO A 491 13.45 -16.76 -8.26
N ASP A 492 14.54 -16.08 -8.65
CA ASP A 492 15.80 -16.78 -8.97
C ASP A 492 16.40 -17.35 -7.67
N PRO A 493 16.52 -18.68 -7.52
CA PRO A 493 17.07 -19.29 -6.31
C PRO A 493 18.56 -18.97 -6.09
N PHE A 494 19.25 -18.33 -7.06
CA PHE A 494 20.69 -18.06 -7.00
C PHE A 494 21.10 -16.60 -7.18
N GLY A 495 20.16 -15.65 -7.26
CA GLY A 495 20.45 -14.20 -7.29
C GLY A 495 21.41 -13.77 -8.41
N ARG A 496 21.37 -14.39 -9.58
CA ARG A 496 22.22 -14.00 -10.71
C ARG A 496 21.55 -12.86 -11.49
N PRO A 497 22.32 -11.87 -11.98
CA PRO A 497 21.76 -10.84 -12.84
C PRO A 497 21.13 -11.47 -14.09
N LYS A 498 19.86 -11.14 -14.35
CA LYS A 498 19.09 -11.61 -15.52
C LYS A 498 19.87 -11.29 -16.79
N TYR A 499 20.34 -12.33 -17.48
CA TYR A 499 20.97 -12.17 -18.80
C TYR A 499 19.93 -11.60 -19.78
N GLN A 500 20.23 -10.43 -20.34
CA GLN A 500 19.51 -9.91 -21.51
C GLN A 500 19.57 -10.97 -22.62
N SER A 501 18.42 -11.52 -22.98
CA SER A 501 18.27 -12.33 -24.18
C SER A 501 18.48 -11.42 -25.39
N ALA A 502 19.72 -11.34 -25.85
CA ALA A 502 20.04 -10.86 -27.16
C ALA A 502 19.27 -11.71 -28.18
N GLN A 503 18.36 -11.06 -28.89
CA GLN A 503 17.73 -11.57 -30.11
C GLN A 503 18.80 -12.24 -30.99
N ARG A 504 18.58 -13.48 -31.38
CA ARG A 504 19.22 -14.05 -32.56
C ARG A 504 18.12 -14.46 -33.53
N SER A 505 18.13 -13.72 -34.63
CA SER A 505 17.88 -14.06 -36.03
C SER A 505 17.11 -15.35 -36.34
#